data_AF-A0AA86TAH6-F1
#
_entry.id   AF-A0AA86TAH6-F1
#
_cell.length_a   1.000
_cell.length_b   1.000
_cell.length_c   1.000
_cell.angle_alpha   90.00
_cell.angle_beta   90.00
_cell.angle_gamma   90.00
#
_symmetry.space_group_name_H-M   'P 1'
#
loop_
_entity.id
_entity.type
_entity.pdbx_description
1 polymer ?
#
loop_
_entity_poly.entity_id
_entity_poly.type
_entity_poly.pdbx_seq_one_letter_code
_entity_poly.pdbx_strand_id
1 'polypeptide(L)'
;MAELNDKTKAMLKLIEEDADSFAQRAEMYYKKRPQLVSMVEDFYRTHRSLAERYDQVTGIRQQKTGASPFSLLKHQQPEKLMSFADDSYDSYSESCDVEESGESEIDDPEQEEEEDTKFDNSTELDKVQFVAANDVLELRKEVERLGEENKDQKDQNKQKYNIYEVVMLREEIEQLRKENRVQKDELNQKSIICSEVIMLRGEIRRLEKENRAQKGELNQKNIIYGEGFREEIEQLSKENRVLKDELNQKSIISGEVMMLREEIERHRKENGVQKDELNQKDNICGEVTMLREEIEQLNKENKVLKDEPNQKSIICGEVTMLREEIELFRKENEVQKDELNQKENIFGEVMVLREEIEQLSKENRVLKDEIIQKSIICGEVMILREEIEQLVKENEPQKDELNPKYIICGEVTKLREEIEQLKKENRAQKDEPDKKGINCEVMTLREEIEVHRKEIRVKNDELIRKGNICGEVMMLGEEIERLRKDDRVQKGTIGGEVMMLRQENSVQKDHLKQKDQEKIEVIRQLSLAIDMLKQENVKMRSFIAKECTNKWNNPFGFKNFMGSLSGKLFNGLATNQPSLVAL
;
A
#
# COMPACT_ATOMS: atom_id res chain seq x y z
N MET A 1 31.61 -15.28 24.13
CA MET A 1 30.63 -14.19 24.26
C MET A 1 30.97 -12.98 23.40
N ALA A 2 32.13 -12.31 23.57
CA ALA A 2 32.49 -11.11 22.78
C ALA A 2 32.17 -11.22 21.27
N GLU A 3 32.80 -12.18 20.57
CA GLU A 3 32.60 -12.42 19.12
C GLU A 3 31.13 -12.65 18.70
N LEU A 4 30.29 -13.19 19.59
CA LEU A 4 28.86 -13.38 19.35
C LEU A 4 28.11 -12.04 19.41
N ASN A 5 28.48 -11.19 20.38
CA ASN A 5 27.95 -9.85 20.54
C ASN A 5 28.40 -8.94 19.38
N ASP A 6 29.66 -9.04 18.95
CA ASP A 6 30.20 -8.30 17.82
C ASP A 6 29.47 -8.63 16.51
N LYS A 7 29.18 -9.91 16.25
CA LYS A 7 28.35 -10.34 15.10
C LYS A 7 26.92 -9.85 15.21
N THR A 8 26.31 -9.89 16.39
CA THR A 8 24.96 -9.35 16.63
C THR A 8 24.91 -7.83 16.39
N LYS A 9 25.93 -7.10 16.85
CA LYS A 9 26.09 -5.66 16.64
C LYS A 9 26.36 -5.29 15.18
N ALA A 10 27.03 -6.15 14.42
CA ALA A 10 27.16 -6.02 12.97
C ALA A 10 25.81 -6.21 12.24
N MET A 11 25.00 -7.20 12.65
CA MET A 11 23.65 -7.40 12.10
C MET A 11 22.72 -6.21 12.38
N LEU A 12 22.75 -5.65 13.60
CA LEU A 12 21.97 -4.44 13.95
C LEU A 12 22.36 -3.23 13.09
N LYS A 13 23.66 -3.00 12.87
CA LYS A 13 24.15 -1.93 11.96
C LYS A 13 23.72 -2.08 10.49
N LEU A 14 23.30 -3.26 10.05
CA LEU A 14 22.70 -3.44 8.71
C LEU A 14 21.23 -2.99 8.64
N ILE A 15 20.60 -2.73 9.80
CA ILE A 15 19.17 -2.37 9.94
C ILE A 15 19.01 -0.90 10.39
N GLU A 16 19.92 -0.42 11.24
CA GLU A 16 19.84 0.91 11.90
C GLU A 16 20.43 2.08 11.09
N GLU A 17 20.99 1.85 9.91
CA GLU A 17 21.72 2.88 9.15
C GLU A 17 20.85 4.09 8.78
N ASP A 18 21.40 5.29 9.01
CA ASP A 18 20.66 6.56 8.93
C ASP A 18 20.03 6.78 7.55
N ALA A 19 18.72 6.98 7.57
CA ALA A 19 17.91 7.30 6.39
C ALA A 19 16.85 8.33 6.78
N ASP A 20 16.97 9.53 6.18
CA ASP A 20 16.15 10.72 6.43
C ASP A 20 14.67 10.54 6.04
N SER A 21 14.37 9.51 5.24
CA SER A 21 13.01 9.17 4.80
C SER A 21 12.71 7.69 4.97
N PHE A 22 11.47 7.38 5.35
CA PHE A 22 10.95 6.01 5.49
C PHE A 22 11.10 5.20 4.18
N ALA A 23 10.91 5.85 3.02
CA ALA A 23 11.07 5.18 1.73
C ALA A 23 12.51 4.71 1.48
N GLN A 24 13.50 5.57 1.78
CA GLN A 24 14.92 5.23 1.69
C GLN A 24 15.30 4.15 2.70
N ARG A 25 14.75 4.19 3.92
CA ARG A 25 14.97 3.15 4.95
C ARG A 25 14.48 1.78 4.49
N ALA A 26 13.30 1.72 3.86
CA ALA A 26 12.77 0.50 3.27
C ALA A 26 13.64 0.01 2.09
N GLU A 27 14.05 0.91 1.19
CA GLU A 27 14.92 0.58 0.05
C GLU A 27 16.29 0.02 0.50
N MET A 28 16.93 0.67 1.48
CA MET A 28 18.21 0.24 2.05
C MET A 28 18.09 -1.09 2.79
N TYR A 29 17.00 -1.31 3.54
CA TYR A 29 16.69 -2.61 4.13
C TYR A 29 16.61 -3.71 3.07
N TYR A 30 15.85 -3.50 1.98
CA TYR A 30 15.73 -4.52 0.93
C TYR A 30 17.06 -4.77 0.20
N LYS A 31 17.91 -3.76 0.01
CA LYS A 31 19.27 -3.90 -0.53
C LYS A 31 20.20 -4.70 0.40
N LYS A 32 20.13 -4.47 1.72
CA LYS A 32 20.98 -5.16 2.72
C LYS A 32 20.47 -6.52 3.17
N ARG A 33 19.18 -6.82 2.97
CA ARG A 33 18.52 -8.06 3.38
C ARG A 33 19.28 -9.36 3.03
N PRO A 34 19.93 -9.53 1.86
CA PRO A 34 20.69 -10.75 1.57
C PRO A 34 21.89 -10.96 2.50
N GLN A 35 22.60 -9.89 2.87
CA GLN A 35 23.74 -9.95 3.79
C GLN A 35 23.28 -10.27 5.21
N LEU A 36 22.18 -9.64 5.66
CA LEU A 36 21.57 -9.90 6.95
C LEU A 36 21.09 -11.36 7.08
N VAL A 37 20.46 -11.91 6.04
CA VAL A 37 20.02 -13.32 6.01
C VAL A 37 21.21 -14.28 6.11
N SER A 38 22.29 -14.05 5.36
CA SER A 38 23.50 -14.88 5.46
C SER A 38 24.09 -14.89 6.88
N MET A 39 24.18 -13.72 7.53
CA MET A 39 24.70 -13.62 8.90
C MET A 39 23.82 -14.36 9.92
N VAL A 40 22.49 -14.34 9.73
CA VAL A 40 21.54 -15.08 10.58
C VAL A 40 21.60 -16.59 10.33
N GLU A 41 21.78 -17.03 9.07
CA GLU A 41 21.96 -18.45 8.75
C GLU A 41 23.25 -19.02 9.35
N ASP A 42 24.37 -18.29 9.29
CA ASP A 42 25.63 -18.71 9.91
C ASP A 42 25.53 -18.75 11.46
N PHE A 43 24.80 -17.80 12.06
CA PHE A 43 24.48 -17.82 13.48
C PHE A 43 23.66 -19.06 13.85
N TYR A 44 22.62 -19.39 13.06
CA TYR A 44 21.81 -20.59 13.29
C TYR A 44 22.62 -21.88 13.12
N ARG A 45 23.45 -21.98 12.06
CA ARG A 45 24.35 -23.14 11.82
C ARG A 45 25.34 -23.36 12.96
N THR A 46 25.96 -22.29 13.45
CA THR A 46 26.94 -22.37 14.55
C THR A 46 26.28 -22.71 15.89
N HIS A 47 25.12 -22.11 16.21
CA HIS A 47 24.36 -22.47 17.40
C HIS A 47 23.85 -23.92 17.35
N ARG A 48 23.38 -24.38 16.19
CA ARG A 48 22.93 -25.76 15.99
C ARG A 48 24.08 -26.77 16.17
N SER A 49 25.25 -26.51 15.57
CA SER A 49 26.44 -27.34 15.74
C SER A 49 26.97 -27.35 17.19
N LEU A 50 26.71 -26.29 17.97
CA LEU A 50 27.00 -26.28 19.40
C LEU A 50 26.05 -27.19 20.19
N ALA A 51 24.74 -27.12 19.93
CA ALA A 51 23.74 -27.99 20.54
C ALA A 51 23.99 -29.48 20.21
N GLU A 52 24.21 -29.81 18.93
CA GLU A 52 24.48 -31.19 18.48
C GLU A 52 25.73 -31.79 19.14
N ARG A 53 26.75 -30.98 19.48
CA ARG A 53 27.92 -31.42 20.27
C ARG A 53 27.62 -31.55 21.76
N TYR A 54 26.73 -30.73 22.31
CA TYR A 54 26.29 -30.85 23.71
C TYR A 54 25.48 -32.14 23.95
N ASP A 55 24.62 -32.50 23.00
CA ASP A 55 23.85 -33.75 22.99
C ASP A 55 24.78 -34.98 22.90
N GLN A 56 25.85 -34.91 22.09
CA GLN A 56 26.88 -35.96 22.04
C GLN A 56 27.59 -36.14 23.38
N VAL A 57 28.04 -35.05 24.01
CA VAL A 57 28.75 -35.10 25.31
C VAL A 57 27.84 -35.61 26.44
N THR A 58 26.57 -35.20 26.46
CA THR A 58 25.61 -35.66 27.47
C THR A 58 25.14 -37.09 27.25
N GLY A 59 24.93 -37.52 25.99
CA GLY A 59 24.59 -38.90 25.63
C GLY A 59 25.70 -39.90 26.00
N ILE A 60 26.96 -39.56 25.75
CA ILE A 60 28.12 -40.39 26.16
C ILE A 60 28.15 -40.59 27.69
N ARG A 61 27.66 -39.62 28.48
CA ARG A 61 27.63 -39.72 29.95
C ARG A 61 26.65 -40.78 30.46
N GLN A 62 25.60 -41.12 29.71
CA GLN A 62 24.66 -42.18 30.08
C GLN A 62 25.19 -43.59 29.78
N GLN A 63 26.11 -43.75 28.82
CA GLN A 63 26.67 -45.07 28.45
C GLN A 63 27.84 -45.53 29.31
N LYS A 64 28.45 -44.64 30.12
CA LYS A 64 29.64 -44.94 30.94
C LYS A 64 29.34 -45.18 32.43
N THR A 65 28.10 -45.43 32.82
CA THR A 65 27.72 -45.71 34.22
C THR A 65 26.93 -47.01 34.34
N GLY A 66 27.63 -48.12 34.58
CA GLY A 66 27.04 -49.34 35.13
C GLY A 66 26.27 -50.24 34.15
N ALA A 67 26.96 -50.86 33.19
CA ALA A 67 26.42 -52.04 32.50
C ALA A 67 26.51 -53.27 33.42
N SER A 68 25.40 -54.00 33.58
CA SER A 68 25.35 -55.34 34.20
C SER A 68 24.73 -56.33 33.20
N PRO A 69 25.39 -57.44 32.82
CA PRO A 69 25.08 -58.18 31.59
C PRO A 69 24.09 -59.36 31.74
N PHE A 70 23.17 -59.32 32.71
CA PHE A 70 22.18 -60.39 33.00
C PHE A 70 20.87 -59.76 33.52
N SER A 71 19.64 -60.16 33.16
CA SER A 71 19.16 -61.26 32.30
C SER A 71 17.82 -60.91 31.60
N LEU A 72 17.48 -61.59 30.50
CA LEU A 72 16.08 -61.87 30.14
C LEU A 72 15.63 -63.16 30.84
N LEU A 73 14.49 -63.16 31.56
CA LEU A 73 13.47 -64.22 31.47
C LEU A 73 12.10 -63.80 32.06
N LYS A 74 11.09 -64.67 31.95
CA LYS A 74 9.68 -64.46 32.33
C LYS A 74 9.30 -65.24 33.61
N HIS A 75 8.22 -64.81 34.28
CA HIS A 75 7.41 -65.52 35.31
C HIS A 75 8.21 -66.01 36.55
N GLN A 76 7.69 -66.03 37.79
CA GLN A 76 6.44 -66.64 38.27
C GLN A 76 6.09 -66.13 39.70
N GLN A 77 4.85 -66.32 40.16
CA GLN A 77 4.38 -66.15 41.57
C GLN A 77 4.68 -67.45 42.38
N PRO A 78 4.51 -67.59 43.73
CA PRO A 78 3.59 -66.86 44.64
C PRO A 78 4.07 -66.65 46.12
N GLU A 79 3.09 -66.34 47.00
CA GLU A 79 3.02 -66.57 48.48
C GLU A 79 4.01 -65.83 49.43
N LYS A 80 3.66 -65.27 50.63
CA LYS A 80 2.50 -65.20 51.56
C LYS A 80 2.69 -65.95 52.90
N LEU A 81 3.18 -65.24 53.92
CA LEU A 81 3.04 -65.39 55.40
C LEU A 81 3.82 -64.17 55.99
N MET A 82 3.42 -63.32 56.95
CA MET A 82 2.40 -63.23 58.03
C MET A 82 2.88 -63.62 59.46
N SER A 83 3.33 -62.60 60.20
CA SER A 83 3.27 -62.42 61.67
C SER A 83 3.27 -60.89 61.93
N PHE A 84 2.43 -60.29 62.79
CA PHE A 84 2.33 -60.40 64.26
C PHE A 84 3.66 -60.08 64.96
N ALA A 85 3.80 -59.14 65.90
CA ALA A 85 2.87 -58.14 66.50
C ALA A 85 3.59 -56.75 66.51
N ASP A 86 2.96 -55.56 66.61
CA ASP A 86 2.02 -55.00 67.60
C ASP A 86 2.67 -54.59 68.95
N ASP A 87 2.04 -53.63 69.65
CA ASP A 87 2.55 -52.80 70.76
C ASP A 87 3.75 -51.89 70.38
N SER A 88 4.00 -50.68 70.91
CA SER A 88 3.34 -49.67 71.76
C SER A 88 4.51 -48.68 72.08
N TYR A 89 4.39 -47.38 72.37
CA TYR A 89 3.29 -46.54 72.84
C TYR A 89 3.48 -45.06 72.36
N ASP A 90 2.50 -44.23 72.68
CA ASP A 90 2.39 -42.75 72.56
C ASP A 90 3.69 -41.91 72.80
N SER A 91 3.95 -40.79 72.11
CA SER A 91 3.27 -39.46 72.14
C SER A 91 3.54 -38.65 73.43
N TYR A 92 3.67 -37.30 73.46
CA TYR A 92 3.83 -36.26 72.41
C TYR A 92 4.16 -34.89 73.06
N SER A 93 5.08 -34.12 72.44
CA SER A 93 5.20 -32.63 72.47
C SER A 93 5.40 -31.85 73.80
N GLU A 94 5.25 -30.50 73.70
CA GLU A 94 5.50 -29.41 74.66
C GLU A 94 6.98 -29.27 75.13
N SER A 95 7.71 -28.15 74.95
CA SER A 95 7.54 -26.74 75.39
C SER A 95 7.75 -26.54 76.91
N CYS A 96 8.32 -25.46 77.45
CA CYS A 96 8.99 -24.27 76.89
C CYS A 96 9.75 -23.53 78.02
N ASP A 97 10.75 -22.71 77.67
CA ASP A 97 11.19 -21.43 78.30
C ASP A 97 11.45 -21.24 79.84
N VAL A 98 12.40 -20.33 80.15
CA VAL A 98 12.46 -19.43 81.35
C VAL A 98 12.80 -20.07 82.74
N GLU A 99 13.63 -19.53 83.64
CA GLU A 99 14.64 -18.42 83.66
C GLU A 99 15.56 -18.51 84.93
N GLU A 100 16.54 -17.60 85.02
CA GLU A 100 17.10 -16.93 86.22
C GLU A 100 17.98 -17.63 87.31
N SER A 101 19.19 -17.06 87.46
CA SER A 101 19.78 -16.42 88.67
C SER A 101 20.07 -17.19 89.99
N GLY A 102 21.28 -16.94 90.52
CA GLY A 102 21.70 -17.27 91.90
C GLY A 102 23.18 -16.95 92.17
N GLU A 103 23.46 -15.97 93.03
CA GLU A 103 24.82 -15.46 93.34
C GLU A 103 25.34 -15.91 94.73
N SER A 104 26.67 -15.87 94.94
CA SER A 104 27.27 -15.58 96.26
C SER A 104 28.78 -15.27 96.18
N GLU A 105 29.21 -14.13 96.70
CA GLU A 105 30.61 -13.83 97.08
C GLU A 105 30.85 -14.11 98.58
N ILE A 106 32.12 -14.11 99.02
CA ILE A 106 32.64 -13.65 100.33
C ILE A 106 34.19 -13.64 100.28
N ASP A 107 34.84 -12.85 101.15
CA ASP A 107 36.16 -12.22 100.95
C ASP A 107 37.33 -12.77 101.83
N ASP A 108 38.52 -12.19 101.68
CA ASP A 108 39.86 -12.46 102.32
C ASP A 108 39.90 -12.19 103.88
N PRO A 109 40.99 -12.34 104.70
CA PRO A 109 42.43 -12.09 104.38
C PRO A 109 43.58 -12.90 105.10
N GLU A 110 44.80 -12.75 104.52
CA GLU A 110 46.16 -12.53 105.14
C GLU A 110 46.96 -13.51 106.08
N GLN A 111 48.26 -13.67 105.73
CA GLN A 111 49.51 -13.79 106.57
C GLN A 111 49.71 -15.04 107.48
N GLU A 112 50.89 -15.41 108.05
CA GLU A 112 52.25 -14.79 108.21
C GLU A 112 53.43 -15.84 108.18
N GLU A 113 54.55 -15.67 108.92
CA GLU A 113 55.92 -16.15 108.57
C GLU A 113 56.70 -17.13 109.53
N GLU A 114 57.85 -17.65 109.04
CA GLU A 114 59.16 -17.99 109.69
C GLU A 114 59.41 -19.20 110.67
N GLU A 115 60.59 -19.23 111.36
CA GLU A 115 61.48 -20.40 111.55
C GLU A 115 61.87 -20.85 113.01
N ASP A 116 62.59 -21.99 113.09
CA ASP A 116 63.85 -22.26 113.86
C ASP A 116 63.89 -22.98 115.26
N THR A 117 65.05 -23.62 115.51
CA THR A 117 65.76 -24.00 116.78
C THR A 117 65.51 -25.33 117.55
N LYS A 118 66.39 -26.32 117.29
CA LYS A 118 67.46 -26.91 118.17
C LYS A 118 67.25 -27.18 119.70
N PHE A 119 67.63 -28.38 120.19
CA PHE A 119 68.96 -28.77 120.76
C PHE A 119 68.97 -29.91 121.84
N ASP A 120 70.18 -30.40 122.16
CA ASP A 120 70.55 -31.65 122.86
C ASP A 120 70.39 -31.68 124.42
N ASN A 121 70.50 -32.89 125.03
CA ASN A 121 71.56 -33.33 125.98
C ASN A 121 71.24 -34.70 126.67
N SER A 122 72.11 -35.34 127.48
CA SER A 122 73.43 -35.97 127.19
C SER A 122 73.93 -36.81 128.41
N THR A 123 75.05 -37.55 128.24
CA THR A 123 76.05 -37.91 129.30
C THR A 123 75.76 -39.06 130.32
N GLU A 124 76.28 -40.25 129.98
CA GLU A 124 77.28 -41.11 130.70
C GLU A 124 77.69 -40.88 132.18
N LEU A 125 78.13 -41.95 132.90
CA LEU A 125 79.02 -42.06 134.12
C LEU A 125 78.67 -43.36 134.94
N ASP A 126 79.51 -44.10 135.71
CA ASP A 126 80.99 -44.19 135.89
C ASP A 126 81.41 -45.46 136.73
N LYS A 127 82.72 -45.75 136.83
CA LYS A 127 83.59 -46.39 137.90
C LYS A 127 83.05 -47.20 139.13
N VAL A 128 83.81 -48.02 139.90
CA VAL A 128 85.01 -48.92 139.74
C VAL A 128 85.43 -49.61 141.08
N GLN A 129 86.16 -50.76 141.03
CA GLN A 129 87.06 -51.39 142.07
C GLN A 129 86.61 -52.00 143.44
N PHE A 130 87.30 -53.12 143.81
CA PHE A 130 87.99 -53.43 145.10
C PHE A 130 87.61 -54.66 145.98
N VAL A 131 88.26 -55.81 145.72
CA VAL A 131 89.03 -56.68 146.67
C VAL A 131 88.35 -57.58 147.75
N ALA A 132 89.12 -58.61 148.14
CA ALA A 132 89.01 -59.57 149.26
C ALA A 132 88.17 -60.85 149.03
N ALA A 133 88.83 -62.00 149.24
CA ALA A 133 88.20 -63.33 149.33
C ALA A 133 88.01 -63.71 150.81
N ASN A 134 86.98 -64.47 151.17
CA ASN A 134 87.10 -65.93 151.11
C ASN A 134 85.85 -66.67 150.58
N ASP A 135 84.66 -66.05 150.65
CA ASP A 135 83.38 -66.68 150.27
C ASP A 135 83.14 -66.73 148.74
N VAL A 136 84.13 -66.25 147.99
CA VAL A 136 84.11 -66.04 146.53
C VAL A 136 83.99 -67.34 145.74
N LEU A 137 84.30 -68.52 146.29
CA LEU A 137 84.27 -69.78 145.52
C LEU A 137 82.85 -70.35 145.32
N GLU A 138 82.00 -70.28 146.34
CA GLU A 138 80.58 -70.66 146.23
C GLU A 138 79.85 -69.66 145.33
N LEU A 139 80.04 -68.36 145.60
CA LEU A 139 79.47 -67.29 144.78
C LEU A 139 79.98 -67.29 143.34
N ARG A 140 81.22 -67.75 143.06
CA ARG A 140 81.69 -67.95 141.68
C ARG A 140 80.91 -69.02 140.96
N LYS A 141 80.65 -70.18 141.58
CA LYS A 141 79.85 -71.24 140.95
C LYS A 141 78.42 -70.80 140.68
N GLU A 142 77.82 -70.04 141.61
CA GLU A 142 76.46 -69.53 141.41
C GLU A 142 76.41 -68.38 140.38
N VAL A 143 77.42 -67.51 140.31
CA VAL A 143 77.55 -66.49 139.25
C VAL A 143 77.88 -67.10 137.89
N GLU A 144 78.59 -68.23 137.85
CA GLU A 144 78.87 -69.00 136.63
C GLU A 144 77.59 -69.70 136.15
N ARG A 145 76.85 -70.36 137.04
CA ARG A 145 75.53 -70.95 136.77
C ARG A 145 74.50 -69.90 136.32
N LEU A 146 74.39 -68.78 137.03
CA LEU A 146 73.54 -67.65 136.63
C LEU A 146 74.05 -66.95 135.37
N GLY A 147 75.34 -67.05 135.06
CA GLY A 147 75.96 -66.55 133.83
C GLY A 147 75.58 -67.39 132.62
N GLU A 148 75.59 -68.72 132.76
CA GLU A 148 75.05 -69.67 131.77
C GLU A 148 73.53 -69.50 131.63
N GLU A 149 72.78 -69.44 132.73
CA GLU A 149 71.33 -69.24 132.71
C GLU A 149 70.93 -67.90 132.07
N ASN A 150 71.67 -66.81 132.32
CA ASN A 150 71.47 -65.54 131.61
C ASN A 150 71.89 -65.59 130.14
N LYS A 151 72.85 -66.43 129.76
CA LYS A 151 73.29 -66.60 128.37
C LYS A 151 72.25 -67.38 127.58
N ASP A 152 71.72 -68.46 128.14
CA ASP A 152 70.60 -69.21 127.58
C ASP A 152 69.34 -68.35 127.52
N GLN A 153 69.03 -67.56 128.56
CA GLN A 153 67.90 -66.62 128.54
C GLN A 153 68.09 -65.50 127.50
N LYS A 154 69.33 -65.06 127.26
CA LYS A 154 69.68 -64.07 126.23
C LYS A 154 69.58 -64.64 124.81
N ASP A 155 69.98 -65.89 124.61
CA ASP A 155 69.88 -66.55 123.31
C ASP A 155 68.46 -67.06 123.03
N GLN A 156 67.68 -67.45 124.04
CA GLN A 156 66.22 -67.57 123.95
C GLN A 156 65.54 -66.23 123.63
N ASN A 157 65.98 -65.11 124.22
CA ASN A 157 65.44 -63.80 123.87
C ASN A 157 65.79 -63.36 122.44
N LYS A 158 66.95 -63.77 121.89
CA LYS A 158 67.23 -63.61 120.44
C LYS A 158 66.26 -64.45 119.58
N GLN A 159 65.93 -65.66 120.01
CA GLN A 159 64.98 -66.54 119.31
C GLN A 159 63.52 -66.13 119.48
N LYS A 160 63.17 -65.36 120.53
CA LYS A 160 61.81 -64.86 120.81
C LYS A 160 61.40 -63.63 120.01
N TYR A 161 62.31 -62.98 119.29
CA TYR A 161 61.87 -62.04 118.25
C TYR A 161 61.25 -62.84 117.10
N ASN A 162 60.01 -62.54 116.74
CA ASN A 162 59.28 -63.22 115.67
C ASN A 162 59.91 -62.92 114.31
N ILE A 163 60.98 -63.65 113.96
CA ILE A 163 61.68 -63.56 112.67
C ILE A 163 60.68 -63.74 111.52
N TYR A 164 59.69 -64.62 111.68
CA TYR A 164 58.64 -64.84 110.68
C TYR A 164 57.76 -63.59 110.46
N GLU A 165 57.22 -62.97 111.52
CA GLU A 165 56.45 -61.73 111.40
C GLU A 165 57.30 -60.58 110.83
N VAL A 166 58.55 -60.46 111.26
CA VAL A 166 59.48 -59.43 110.76
C VAL A 166 59.86 -59.65 109.29
N VAL A 167 59.82 -60.88 108.78
CA VAL A 167 59.97 -61.17 107.34
C VAL A 167 58.68 -60.87 106.59
N MET A 168 57.52 -61.36 107.06
CA MET A 168 56.21 -61.08 106.44
C MET A 168 55.94 -59.57 106.31
N LEU A 169 56.17 -58.80 107.37
CA LEU A 169 56.02 -57.34 107.37
C LEU A 169 57.02 -56.64 106.43
N ARG A 170 58.20 -57.22 106.19
CA ARG A 170 59.15 -56.69 105.19
C ARG A 170 58.68 -56.98 103.78
N GLU A 171 58.13 -58.16 103.52
CA GLU A 171 57.57 -58.52 102.21
C GLU A 171 56.31 -57.69 101.90
N GLU A 172 55.46 -57.42 102.89
CA GLU A 172 54.32 -56.51 102.79
C GLU A 172 54.78 -55.07 102.52
N ILE A 173 55.76 -54.54 103.26
CA ILE A 173 56.35 -53.22 102.99
C ILE A 173 57.00 -53.16 101.60
N GLU A 174 57.64 -54.24 101.15
CA GLU A 174 58.24 -54.34 99.81
C GLU A 174 57.18 -54.38 98.69
N GLN A 175 56.03 -55.03 98.94
CA GLN A 175 54.87 -55.01 98.05
C GLN A 175 54.20 -53.63 98.01
N LEU A 176 53.88 -53.05 99.17
CA LEU A 176 53.32 -51.69 99.27
C LEU A 176 54.23 -50.64 98.61
N ARG A 177 55.56 -50.82 98.68
CA ARG A 177 56.53 -49.98 97.95
C ARG A 177 56.48 -50.16 96.43
N LYS A 178 56.19 -51.36 95.92
CA LYS A 178 55.99 -51.60 94.48
C LYS A 178 54.67 -50.99 94.01
N GLU A 179 53.60 -51.17 94.78
CA GLU A 179 52.29 -50.58 94.52
C GLU A 179 52.34 -49.04 94.52
N ASN A 180 53.02 -48.43 95.51
CA ASN A 180 53.25 -46.98 95.54
C ASN A 180 54.06 -46.47 94.33
N ARG A 181 54.99 -47.25 93.77
CA ARG A 181 55.70 -46.90 92.53
C ARG A 181 54.74 -46.91 91.34
N VAL A 182 53.96 -47.99 91.18
CA VAL A 182 52.96 -48.10 90.10
C VAL A 182 51.92 -46.98 90.18
N GLN A 183 51.39 -46.67 91.38
CA GLN A 183 50.47 -45.55 91.58
C GLN A 183 51.09 -44.19 91.24
N LYS A 184 52.39 -43.99 91.53
CA LYS A 184 53.11 -42.78 91.15
C LYS A 184 53.30 -42.67 89.63
N ASP A 185 53.62 -43.77 88.96
CA ASP A 185 53.77 -43.79 87.50
C ASP A 185 52.41 -43.63 86.78
N GLU A 186 51.33 -44.19 87.32
CA GLU A 186 49.95 -43.88 86.91
C GLU A 186 49.60 -42.39 87.11
N LEU A 187 49.99 -41.78 88.23
CA LEU A 187 49.76 -40.36 88.50
C LEU A 187 50.48 -39.48 87.47
N ASN A 188 51.73 -39.83 87.15
CA ASN A 188 52.52 -39.16 86.11
C ASN A 188 51.84 -39.27 84.73
N GLN A 189 51.35 -40.46 84.35
CA GLN A 189 50.59 -40.66 83.11
C GLN A 189 49.29 -39.84 83.10
N LYS A 190 48.53 -39.84 84.20
CA LYS A 190 47.31 -39.03 84.34
C LYS A 190 47.61 -37.53 84.20
N SER A 191 48.75 -37.04 84.69
CA SER A 191 49.18 -35.65 84.50
C SER A 191 49.48 -35.29 83.03
N ILE A 192 50.06 -36.22 82.25
CA ILE A 192 50.29 -36.03 80.81
C ILE A 192 48.95 -35.97 80.08
N ILE A 193 48.04 -36.92 80.34
CA ILE A 193 46.71 -36.98 79.73
C ILE A 193 45.89 -35.71 80.05
N CYS A 194 45.93 -35.22 81.29
CA CYS A 194 45.29 -33.95 81.66
C CYS A 194 45.81 -32.76 80.84
N SER A 195 47.10 -32.73 80.53
CA SER A 195 47.72 -31.67 79.71
C SER A 195 47.25 -31.72 78.25
N GLU A 196 47.16 -32.92 77.67
CA GLU A 196 46.60 -33.14 76.33
C GLU A 196 45.11 -32.76 76.27
N VAL A 197 44.33 -33.12 77.29
CA VAL A 197 42.90 -32.77 77.39
C VAL A 197 42.69 -31.25 77.49
N ILE A 198 43.56 -30.51 78.18
CA ILE A 198 43.52 -29.04 78.21
C ILE A 198 43.78 -28.47 76.81
N MET A 199 44.78 -28.98 76.08
CA MET A 199 45.10 -28.55 74.72
C MET A 199 43.96 -28.85 73.73
N LEU A 200 43.37 -30.04 73.79
CA LEU A 200 42.23 -30.44 72.95
C LEU A 200 40.98 -29.61 73.25
N ARG A 201 40.68 -29.31 74.53
CA ARG A 201 39.60 -28.37 74.91
C ARG A 201 39.86 -26.96 74.38
N GLY A 202 41.12 -26.52 74.33
CA GLY A 202 41.53 -25.26 73.71
C GLY A 202 41.27 -25.23 72.19
N GLU A 203 41.57 -26.32 71.49
CA GLU A 203 41.31 -26.44 70.04
C GLU A 203 39.81 -26.53 69.73
N ILE A 204 39.03 -27.32 70.47
CA ILE A 204 37.57 -27.38 70.33
C ILE A 204 36.97 -25.98 70.50
N ARG A 205 37.42 -25.19 71.49
CA ARG A 205 36.96 -23.80 71.69
C ARG A 205 37.32 -22.88 70.52
N ARG A 206 38.46 -23.08 69.85
CA ARG A 206 38.83 -22.35 68.62
C ARG A 206 37.89 -22.71 67.47
N LEU A 207 37.75 -24.00 67.18
CA LEU A 207 36.90 -24.52 66.11
C LEU A 207 35.42 -24.15 66.32
N GLU A 208 34.91 -24.15 67.55
CA GLU A 208 33.58 -23.64 67.87
C GLU A 208 33.43 -22.16 67.52
N LYS A 209 34.41 -21.33 67.88
CA LYS A 209 34.36 -19.88 67.59
C LYS A 209 34.39 -19.62 66.08
N GLU A 210 35.18 -20.38 65.33
CA GLU A 210 35.21 -20.31 63.87
C GLU A 210 33.88 -20.77 63.25
N ASN A 211 33.34 -21.92 63.66
CA ASN A 211 32.04 -22.41 63.19
C ASN A 211 30.90 -21.42 63.49
N ARG A 212 30.91 -20.75 64.65
CA ARG A 212 29.96 -19.67 64.97
C ARG A 212 30.10 -18.48 64.02
N ALA A 213 31.32 -18.07 63.67
CA ALA A 213 31.58 -16.99 62.71
C ALA A 213 31.14 -17.36 61.29
N GLN A 214 31.55 -18.54 60.79
CA GLN A 214 31.15 -19.04 59.46
C GLN A 214 29.62 -19.18 59.34
N LYS A 215 28.93 -19.63 60.40
CA LYS A 215 27.46 -19.68 60.47
C LYS A 215 26.83 -18.28 60.42
N GLY A 216 27.45 -17.29 61.05
CA GLY A 216 27.05 -15.88 60.97
C GLY A 216 27.13 -15.35 59.54
N GLU A 217 28.28 -15.54 58.87
CA GLU A 217 28.44 -15.16 57.47
C GLU A 217 27.44 -15.85 56.54
N LEU A 218 27.22 -17.16 56.72
CA LEU A 218 26.28 -17.93 55.90
C LEU A 218 24.84 -17.40 56.05
N ASN A 219 24.43 -17.09 57.29
CA ASN A 219 23.14 -16.48 57.55
C ASN A 219 23.02 -15.10 56.90
N GLN A 220 24.05 -14.25 56.98
CA GLN A 220 24.04 -12.93 56.35
C GLN A 220 23.97 -13.03 54.81
N LYS A 221 24.74 -13.94 54.20
CA LYS A 221 24.67 -14.25 52.77
C LYS A 221 23.27 -14.73 52.36
N ASN A 222 22.65 -15.62 53.14
CA ASN A 222 21.30 -16.11 52.89
C ASN A 222 20.23 -15.01 52.96
N ILE A 223 20.37 -14.04 53.88
CA ILE A 223 19.48 -12.87 53.95
C ILE A 223 19.60 -12.03 52.67
N ILE A 224 20.83 -11.64 52.29
CA ILE A 224 21.10 -10.80 51.11
C ILE A 224 20.57 -11.45 49.82
N TYR A 225 20.80 -12.76 49.63
CA TYR A 225 20.22 -13.48 48.48
C TYR A 225 18.68 -13.54 48.53
N GLY A 226 18.09 -13.76 49.71
CA GLY A 226 16.64 -13.79 49.88
C GLY A 226 15.95 -12.42 49.68
N GLU A 227 16.65 -11.33 49.95
CA GLU A 227 16.18 -9.97 49.69
C GLU A 227 16.27 -9.61 48.20
N GLY A 228 17.40 -9.88 47.54
CA GLY A 228 17.56 -9.65 46.10
C GLY A 228 16.53 -10.39 45.24
N PHE A 229 16.25 -11.67 45.54
CA PHE A 229 15.19 -12.42 44.84
C PHE A 229 13.78 -11.87 45.13
N ARG A 230 13.54 -11.26 46.31
CA ARG A 230 12.25 -10.62 46.63
C ARG A 230 12.06 -9.36 45.79
N GLU A 231 13.10 -8.55 45.65
CA GLU A 231 13.08 -7.33 44.82
C GLU A 231 12.86 -7.66 43.34
N GLU A 232 13.55 -8.68 42.81
CA GLU A 232 13.36 -9.15 41.43
C GLU A 232 11.94 -9.68 41.19
N ILE A 233 11.38 -10.47 42.12
CA ILE A 233 9.99 -10.94 42.06
C ILE A 233 9.00 -9.76 42.11
N GLU A 234 9.26 -8.74 42.92
CA GLU A 234 8.38 -7.56 42.99
C GLU A 234 8.47 -6.70 41.72
N GLN A 235 9.66 -6.52 41.15
CA GLN A 235 9.84 -5.84 39.86
C GLN A 235 9.13 -6.60 38.74
N LEU A 236 9.36 -7.91 38.60
CA LEU A 236 8.66 -8.74 37.62
C LEU A 236 7.14 -8.72 37.84
N SER A 237 6.66 -8.63 39.10
CA SER A 237 5.23 -8.46 39.39
C SER A 237 4.70 -7.07 39.01
N LYS A 238 5.51 -6.01 38.98
CA LYS A 238 5.12 -4.68 38.49
C LYS A 238 5.05 -4.67 36.97
N GLU A 239 6.07 -5.21 36.30
CA GLU A 239 6.13 -5.34 34.83
C GLU A 239 4.97 -6.19 34.29
N ASN A 240 4.65 -7.32 34.92
CA ASN A 240 3.51 -8.15 34.54
C ASN A 240 2.14 -7.46 34.75
N ARG A 241 2.02 -6.46 35.64
CA ARG A 241 0.80 -5.64 35.74
C ARG A 241 0.70 -4.68 34.56
N VAL A 242 1.78 -3.95 34.25
CA VAL A 242 1.82 -3.02 33.12
C VAL A 242 1.52 -3.74 31.79
N LEU A 243 2.16 -4.90 31.54
CA LEU A 243 1.92 -5.71 30.35
C LEU A 243 0.47 -6.24 30.26
N LYS A 244 -0.17 -6.52 31.40
CA LYS A 244 -1.58 -6.92 31.46
C LYS A 244 -2.51 -5.76 31.15
N ASP A 245 -2.22 -4.56 31.65
CA ASP A 245 -3.01 -3.36 31.40
C ASP A 245 -2.84 -2.87 29.95
N GLU A 246 -1.64 -2.96 29.38
CA GLU A 246 -1.41 -2.82 27.93
C GLU A 246 -2.22 -3.82 27.10
N LEU A 247 -2.30 -5.09 27.53
CA LEU A 247 -3.07 -6.12 26.83
C LEU A 247 -4.58 -5.82 26.87
N ASN A 248 -5.07 -5.33 28.01
CA ASN A 248 -6.45 -4.86 28.16
C ASN A 248 -6.74 -3.68 27.22
N GLN A 249 -5.84 -2.68 27.14
CA GLN A 249 -5.97 -1.56 26.21
C GLN A 249 -5.94 -2.02 24.74
N LYS A 250 -5.03 -2.92 24.38
CA LYS A 250 -4.97 -3.52 23.03
C LYS A 250 -6.25 -4.28 22.68
N SER A 251 -6.92 -4.90 23.66
CA SER A 251 -8.24 -5.53 23.46
C SER A 251 -9.36 -4.51 23.20
N ILE A 252 -9.33 -3.34 23.86
CA ILE A 252 -10.31 -2.25 23.62
C ILE A 252 -10.11 -1.68 22.22
N ILE A 253 -8.87 -1.32 21.87
CA ILE A 253 -8.50 -0.80 20.54
C ILE A 253 -8.86 -1.81 19.44
N SER A 254 -8.70 -3.12 19.69
CA SER A 254 -9.13 -4.16 18.73
C SER A 254 -10.64 -4.18 18.50
N GLY A 255 -11.45 -3.79 19.49
CA GLY A 255 -12.90 -3.63 19.36
C GLY A 255 -13.27 -2.40 18.52
N GLU A 256 -12.65 -1.25 18.81
CA GLU A 256 -12.82 -0.01 18.03
C GLU A 256 -12.42 -0.21 16.56
N VAL A 257 -11.30 -0.89 16.32
CA VAL A 257 -10.81 -1.26 14.98
C VAL A 257 -11.77 -2.24 14.27
N MET A 258 -12.57 -3.04 14.99
CA MET A 258 -13.60 -3.88 14.40
C MET A 258 -14.81 -3.05 13.97
N MET A 259 -15.32 -2.17 14.84
CA MET A 259 -16.42 -1.25 14.54
C MET A 259 -16.12 -0.36 13.32
N LEU A 260 -14.91 0.21 13.26
CA LEU A 260 -14.47 1.03 12.13
C LEU A 260 -14.37 0.24 10.81
N ARG A 261 -14.04 -1.06 10.86
CA ARG A 261 -14.04 -1.92 9.66
C ARG A 261 -15.45 -2.20 9.17
N GLU A 262 -16.39 -2.45 10.07
CA GLU A 262 -17.81 -2.63 9.73
C GLU A 262 -18.42 -1.36 9.13
N GLU A 263 -18.05 -0.18 9.65
CA GLU A 263 -18.46 1.12 9.13
C GLU A 263 -17.88 1.43 7.74
N ILE A 264 -16.58 1.21 7.54
CA ILE A 264 -15.93 1.33 6.22
C ILE A 264 -16.59 0.39 5.20
N GLU A 265 -16.95 -0.83 5.61
CA GLU A 265 -17.60 -1.81 4.74
C GLU A 265 -19.08 -1.49 4.47
N ARG A 266 -19.76 -0.77 5.38
CA ARG A 266 -21.08 -0.17 5.16
C ARG A 266 -21.01 0.92 4.10
N HIS A 267 -20.12 1.89 4.27
CA HIS A 267 -19.91 2.99 3.32
C HIS A 267 -19.42 2.51 1.95
N ARG A 268 -18.66 1.42 1.86
CA ARG A 268 -18.32 0.79 0.57
C ARG A 268 -19.53 0.27 -0.19
N LYS A 269 -20.51 -0.33 0.51
CA LYS A 269 -21.74 -0.82 -0.11
C LYS A 269 -22.63 0.34 -0.55
N GLU A 270 -22.75 1.38 0.27
CA GLU A 270 -23.45 2.62 -0.06
C GLU A 270 -22.83 3.30 -1.29
N ASN A 271 -21.50 3.46 -1.35
CA ASN A 271 -20.78 3.99 -2.51
C ASN A 271 -20.91 3.09 -3.75
N GLY A 272 -21.06 1.78 -3.58
CA GLY A 272 -21.38 0.84 -4.67
C GLY A 272 -22.74 1.15 -5.29
N VAL A 273 -23.79 1.23 -4.46
CA VAL A 273 -25.15 1.58 -4.91
C VAL A 273 -25.18 2.97 -5.56
N GLN A 274 -24.55 3.98 -4.97
CA GLN A 274 -24.47 5.32 -5.55
C GLN A 274 -23.75 5.34 -6.90
N LYS A 275 -22.72 4.50 -7.08
CA LYS A 275 -22.03 4.36 -8.37
C LYS A 275 -22.93 3.70 -9.42
N ASP A 276 -23.69 2.67 -9.04
CA ASP A 276 -24.62 2.01 -9.96
C ASP A 276 -25.81 2.91 -10.33
N GLU A 277 -26.30 3.75 -9.40
CA GLU A 277 -27.22 4.84 -9.71
C GLU A 277 -26.62 5.88 -10.66
N LEU A 278 -25.33 6.23 -10.51
CA LEU A 278 -24.65 7.17 -11.41
C LEU A 278 -24.55 6.58 -12.81
N ASN A 279 -24.12 5.32 -12.94
CA ASN A 279 -24.07 4.60 -14.21
C ASN A 279 -25.45 4.58 -14.91
N GLN A 280 -26.54 4.41 -14.16
CA GLN A 280 -27.90 4.50 -14.71
C GLN A 280 -28.27 5.92 -15.17
N LYS A 281 -27.90 6.95 -14.40
CA LYS A 281 -28.12 8.36 -14.77
C LYS A 281 -27.32 8.74 -16.02
N ASP A 282 -26.10 8.22 -16.18
CA ASP A 282 -25.26 8.43 -17.37
C ASP A 282 -25.84 7.74 -18.61
N ASN A 283 -26.36 6.51 -18.48
CA ASN A 283 -27.08 5.84 -19.56
C ASN A 283 -28.32 6.64 -20.02
N ILE A 284 -29.15 7.09 -19.06
CA ILE A 284 -30.33 7.93 -19.33
C ILE A 284 -29.92 9.27 -19.95
N CYS A 285 -28.78 9.84 -19.56
CA CYS A 285 -28.22 11.05 -20.17
C CYS A 285 -27.85 10.83 -21.64
N GLY A 286 -27.30 9.66 -21.98
CA GLY A 286 -27.06 9.23 -23.37
C GLY A 286 -28.35 9.13 -24.18
N GLU A 287 -29.37 8.44 -23.65
CA GLU A 287 -30.70 8.34 -24.30
C GLU A 287 -31.34 9.71 -24.51
N VAL A 288 -31.32 10.58 -23.49
CA VAL A 288 -31.82 11.97 -23.58
C VAL A 288 -31.03 12.81 -24.58
N THR A 289 -29.74 12.51 -24.80
CA THR A 289 -28.92 13.20 -25.82
C THR A 289 -29.33 12.79 -27.23
N MET A 290 -29.47 11.48 -27.51
CA MET A 290 -29.95 11.02 -28.82
C MET A 290 -31.37 11.52 -29.13
N LEU A 291 -32.27 11.52 -28.13
CA LEU A 291 -33.62 12.09 -28.30
C LEU A 291 -33.60 13.60 -28.57
N ARG A 292 -32.63 14.35 -28.03
CA ARG A 292 -32.45 15.78 -28.37
C ARG A 292 -31.95 15.96 -29.79
N GLU A 293 -31.02 15.13 -30.26
CA GLU A 293 -30.51 15.16 -31.64
C GLU A 293 -31.62 14.81 -32.65
N GLU A 294 -32.43 13.78 -32.37
CA GLU A 294 -33.61 13.42 -33.16
C GLU A 294 -34.64 14.57 -33.20
N ILE A 295 -34.96 15.17 -32.04
CA ILE A 295 -35.85 16.34 -31.96
C ILE A 295 -35.27 17.53 -32.73
N GLU A 296 -33.96 17.78 -32.70
CA GLU A 296 -33.34 18.88 -33.46
C GLU A 296 -33.40 18.62 -34.97
N GLN A 297 -33.18 17.38 -35.41
CA GLN A 297 -33.32 17.00 -36.81
C GLN A 297 -34.77 17.10 -37.30
N LEU A 298 -35.74 16.57 -36.56
CA LEU A 298 -37.16 16.72 -36.86
C LEU A 298 -37.59 18.20 -36.89
N ASN A 299 -37.00 19.07 -36.05
CA ASN A 299 -37.25 20.51 -36.11
C ASN A 299 -36.66 21.18 -37.37
N LYS A 300 -35.48 20.74 -37.84
CA LYS A 300 -34.90 21.20 -39.12
C LYS A 300 -35.79 20.78 -40.31
N GLU A 301 -36.24 19.53 -40.33
CA GLU A 301 -37.14 19.01 -41.37
C GLU A 301 -38.50 19.73 -41.37
N ASN A 302 -39.12 19.93 -40.18
CA ASN A 302 -40.35 20.72 -40.04
C ASN A 302 -40.19 22.19 -40.45
N LYS A 303 -38.98 22.76 -40.34
CA LYS A 303 -38.71 24.11 -40.86
C LYS A 303 -38.69 24.12 -42.39
N VAL A 304 -38.00 23.18 -43.03
CA VAL A 304 -37.98 23.06 -44.51
C VAL A 304 -39.40 22.88 -45.05
N LEU A 305 -40.23 22.04 -44.42
CA LEU A 305 -41.64 21.85 -44.77
C LEU A 305 -42.51 23.10 -44.57
N LYS A 306 -42.12 24.04 -43.68
CA LYS A 306 -42.78 25.34 -43.51
C LYS A 306 -42.34 26.38 -44.53
N ASP A 307 -41.13 26.29 -45.05
CA ASP A 307 -40.61 27.20 -46.09
C ASP A 307 -41.06 26.76 -47.50
N GLU A 308 -41.33 25.47 -47.72
CA GLU A 308 -41.86 24.90 -48.96
C GLU A 308 -43.15 25.58 -49.50
N PRO A 309 -44.21 25.88 -48.71
CA PRO A 309 -45.38 26.61 -49.21
C PRO A 309 -45.08 28.06 -49.61
N ASN A 310 -44.09 28.72 -49.00
CA ASN A 310 -43.65 30.06 -49.43
C ASN A 310 -43.02 29.98 -50.83
N GLN A 311 -42.19 28.95 -51.07
CA GLN A 311 -41.58 28.72 -52.38
C GLN A 311 -42.62 28.35 -53.45
N LYS A 312 -43.63 27.53 -53.10
CA LYS A 312 -44.79 27.24 -53.95
C LYS A 312 -45.62 28.49 -54.25
N SER A 313 -45.73 29.44 -53.30
CA SER A 313 -46.41 30.72 -53.52
C SER A 313 -45.69 31.63 -54.51
N ILE A 314 -44.35 31.66 -54.48
CA ILE A 314 -43.53 32.42 -55.45
C ILE A 314 -43.74 31.85 -56.86
N ILE A 315 -43.58 30.53 -57.02
CA ILE A 315 -43.80 29.83 -58.29
C ILE A 315 -45.24 30.03 -58.81
N CYS A 316 -46.23 30.06 -57.93
CA CYS A 316 -47.61 30.35 -58.32
C CYS A 316 -47.78 31.77 -58.87
N GLY A 317 -47.06 32.76 -58.31
CA GLY A 317 -47.01 34.14 -58.80
C GLY A 317 -46.36 34.27 -60.18
N GLU A 318 -45.23 33.59 -60.39
CA GLU A 318 -44.56 33.48 -61.69
C GLU A 318 -45.47 32.83 -62.74
N VAL A 319 -46.17 31.76 -62.35
CA VAL A 319 -47.15 31.06 -63.20
C VAL A 319 -48.39 31.91 -63.51
N THR A 320 -48.78 32.87 -62.67
CA THR A 320 -49.82 33.86 -63.03
C THR A 320 -49.29 34.92 -63.99
N MET A 321 -48.10 35.49 -63.76
CA MET A 321 -47.47 36.46 -64.66
C MET A 321 -47.33 35.90 -66.08
N LEU A 322 -46.80 34.68 -66.22
CA LEU A 322 -46.63 34.02 -67.53
C LEU A 322 -47.98 33.71 -68.22
N ARG A 323 -49.08 33.49 -67.48
CA ARG A 323 -50.42 33.35 -68.08
C ARG A 323 -50.95 34.67 -68.60
N GLU A 324 -50.73 35.76 -67.86
CA GLU A 324 -51.15 37.10 -68.28
C GLU A 324 -50.36 37.54 -69.53
N GLU A 325 -49.06 37.26 -69.59
CA GLU A 325 -48.22 37.48 -70.78
C GLU A 325 -48.69 36.64 -71.99
N ILE A 326 -48.94 35.35 -71.81
CA ILE A 326 -49.50 34.48 -72.88
C ILE A 326 -50.86 34.98 -73.37
N GLU A 327 -51.72 35.47 -72.48
CA GLU A 327 -53.05 35.97 -72.83
C GLU A 327 -53.01 37.38 -73.46
N LEU A 328 -51.96 38.18 -73.19
CA LEU A 328 -51.65 39.40 -73.93
C LEU A 328 -51.17 39.06 -75.35
N PHE A 329 -50.21 38.16 -75.51
CA PHE A 329 -49.76 37.69 -76.83
C PHE A 329 -50.89 37.07 -77.64
N ARG A 330 -51.85 36.36 -77.01
CA ARG A 330 -53.07 35.88 -77.69
C ARG A 330 -53.92 37.00 -78.26
N LYS A 331 -54.17 38.07 -77.48
CA LYS A 331 -54.93 39.23 -77.94
C LYS A 331 -54.22 39.93 -79.09
N GLU A 332 -52.90 40.05 -79.02
CA GLU A 332 -52.10 40.58 -80.12
C GLU A 332 -52.21 39.70 -81.38
N ASN A 333 -52.09 38.37 -81.25
CA ASN A 333 -52.23 37.44 -82.38
C ASN A 333 -53.62 37.48 -83.03
N GLU A 334 -54.70 37.62 -82.24
CA GLU A 334 -56.06 37.80 -82.80
C GLU A 334 -56.21 39.16 -83.51
N VAL A 335 -55.62 40.24 -83.00
CA VAL A 335 -55.59 41.55 -83.70
C VAL A 335 -54.77 41.47 -85.00
N GLN A 336 -53.59 40.83 -84.98
CA GLN A 336 -52.77 40.64 -86.19
C GLN A 336 -53.49 39.78 -87.24
N LYS A 337 -54.29 38.80 -86.81
CA LYS A 337 -55.14 37.95 -87.65
C LYS A 337 -56.32 38.73 -88.24
N ASP A 338 -56.97 39.59 -87.48
CA ASP A 338 -58.02 40.50 -88.00
C ASP A 338 -57.45 41.54 -88.98
N GLU A 339 -56.24 42.06 -88.74
CA GLU A 339 -55.52 42.86 -89.75
C GLU A 339 -55.22 42.07 -91.02
N LEU A 340 -54.88 40.79 -90.91
CA LEU A 340 -54.57 39.92 -92.06
C LEU A 340 -55.84 39.65 -92.88
N ASN A 341 -56.97 39.35 -92.21
CA ASN A 341 -58.29 39.24 -92.84
C ASN A 341 -58.68 40.54 -93.58
N GLN A 342 -58.41 41.72 -92.99
CA GLN A 342 -58.64 43.00 -93.65
C GLN A 342 -57.74 43.21 -94.88
N LYS A 343 -56.46 42.83 -94.80
CA LYS A 343 -55.51 42.88 -95.93
C LYS A 343 -55.93 41.92 -97.05
N GLU A 344 -56.51 40.77 -96.74
CA GLU A 344 -57.05 39.82 -97.71
C GLU A 344 -58.30 40.37 -98.42
N ASN A 345 -59.23 41.00 -97.69
CA ASN A 345 -60.38 41.70 -98.29
C ASN A 345 -59.92 42.81 -99.26
N ILE A 346 -58.97 43.65 -98.84
CA ILE A 346 -58.39 44.72 -99.68
C ILE A 346 -57.68 44.13 -100.91
N PHE A 347 -57.02 42.98 -100.78
CA PHE A 347 -56.43 42.28 -101.93
C PHE A 347 -57.50 41.79 -102.93
N GLY A 348 -58.66 41.34 -102.44
CA GLY A 348 -59.83 41.02 -103.26
C GLY A 348 -60.35 42.24 -104.04
N GLU A 349 -60.56 43.37 -103.36
CA GLU A 349 -60.97 44.64 -104.01
C GLU A 349 -59.96 45.08 -105.08
N VAL A 350 -58.66 45.00 -104.78
CA VAL A 350 -57.56 45.30 -105.72
C VAL A 350 -57.54 44.32 -106.90
N MET A 351 -57.99 43.07 -106.73
CA MET A 351 -58.12 42.11 -107.83
C MET A 351 -59.24 42.51 -108.79
N VAL A 352 -60.43 42.86 -108.28
CA VAL A 352 -61.56 43.33 -109.09
C VAL A 352 -61.20 44.60 -109.86
N LEU A 353 -60.56 45.57 -109.20
CA LEU A 353 -60.09 46.80 -109.86
C LEU A 353 -59.04 46.54 -110.94
N ARG A 354 -58.18 45.51 -110.79
CA ARG A 354 -57.24 45.11 -111.85
C ARG A 354 -57.95 44.49 -113.05
N GLU A 355 -58.97 43.67 -112.81
CA GLU A 355 -59.77 43.03 -113.86
C GLU A 355 -60.60 44.07 -114.63
N GLU A 356 -61.18 45.05 -113.94
CA GLU A 356 -61.83 46.22 -114.55
C GLU A 356 -60.85 47.07 -115.37
N ILE A 357 -59.65 47.37 -114.84
CA ILE A 357 -58.59 48.06 -115.60
C ILE A 357 -58.15 47.26 -116.83
N GLU A 358 -58.08 45.93 -116.76
CA GLU A 358 -57.75 45.09 -117.92
C GLU A 358 -58.88 45.10 -118.96
N GLN A 359 -60.14 45.07 -118.53
CA GLN A 359 -61.31 45.18 -119.39
C GLN A 359 -61.36 46.54 -120.11
N LEU A 360 -61.21 47.64 -119.36
CA LEU A 360 -61.07 48.99 -119.93
C LEU A 360 -59.84 49.09 -120.85
N SER A 361 -58.77 48.35 -120.59
CA SER A 361 -57.60 48.28 -121.49
C SER A 361 -57.91 47.57 -122.81
N LYS A 362 -58.71 46.49 -122.78
CA LYS A 362 -59.21 45.79 -123.98
C LYS A 362 -60.13 46.69 -124.80
N GLU A 363 -61.07 47.38 -124.16
CA GLU A 363 -61.97 48.34 -124.81
C GLU A 363 -61.20 49.51 -125.43
N ASN A 364 -60.19 50.05 -124.73
CA ASN A 364 -59.30 51.08 -125.28
C ASN A 364 -58.40 50.60 -126.44
N ARG A 365 -58.22 49.28 -126.63
CA ARG A 365 -57.60 48.73 -127.86
C ARG A 365 -58.61 48.72 -129.00
N VAL A 366 -59.80 48.17 -128.78
CA VAL A 366 -60.87 48.14 -129.80
C VAL A 366 -61.21 49.54 -130.29
N LEU A 367 -61.31 50.53 -129.41
CA LEU A 367 -61.54 51.94 -129.79
C LEU A 367 -60.37 52.54 -130.58
N LYS A 368 -59.12 52.13 -130.33
CA LYS A 368 -57.96 52.54 -131.14
C LYS A 368 -57.98 51.87 -132.51
N ASP A 369 -58.33 50.60 -132.59
CA ASP A 369 -58.43 49.85 -133.84
C ASP A 369 -59.59 50.39 -134.71
N GLU A 370 -60.71 50.80 -134.10
CA GLU A 370 -61.77 51.58 -134.75
C GLU A 370 -61.28 52.93 -135.27
N ILE A 371 -60.47 53.67 -134.51
CA ILE A 371 -59.89 54.94 -134.95
C ILE A 371 -58.92 54.71 -136.13
N ILE A 372 -58.16 53.62 -136.13
CA ILE A 372 -57.29 53.22 -137.24
C ILE A 372 -58.14 52.86 -138.47
N GLN A 373 -59.23 52.11 -138.33
CA GLN A 373 -60.15 51.86 -139.45
C GLN A 373 -60.79 53.14 -139.99
N LYS A 374 -61.26 54.04 -139.10
CA LYS A 374 -61.80 55.35 -139.50
C LYS A 374 -60.73 56.21 -140.20
N SER A 375 -59.46 56.08 -139.84
CA SER A 375 -58.33 56.72 -140.54
C SER A 375 -58.09 56.12 -141.93
N ILE A 376 -58.20 54.80 -142.08
CA ILE A 376 -58.07 54.10 -143.38
C ILE A 376 -59.22 54.51 -144.32
N ILE A 377 -60.47 54.46 -143.83
CA ILE A 377 -61.66 54.91 -144.56
C ILE A 377 -61.54 56.39 -144.95
N CYS A 378 -60.95 57.24 -144.10
CA CYS A 378 -60.69 58.64 -144.45
C CYS A 378 -59.68 58.76 -145.61
N GLY A 379 -58.66 57.89 -145.66
CA GLY A 379 -57.75 57.76 -146.79
C GLY A 379 -58.42 57.27 -148.08
N GLU A 380 -59.30 56.28 -147.99
CA GLU A 380 -60.11 55.80 -149.12
C GLU A 380 -61.05 56.90 -149.64
N VAL A 381 -61.66 57.69 -148.75
CA VAL A 381 -62.46 58.87 -149.09
C VAL A 381 -61.61 60.00 -149.68
N MET A 382 -60.32 60.13 -149.33
CA MET A 382 -59.40 61.05 -150.01
C MET A 382 -59.08 60.57 -151.43
N ILE A 383 -58.81 59.27 -151.64
CA ILE A 383 -58.59 58.71 -152.98
C ILE A 383 -59.84 58.89 -153.86
N LEU A 384 -61.03 58.57 -153.36
CA LEU A 384 -62.30 58.79 -154.07
C LEU A 384 -62.56 60.28 -154.36
N ARG A 385 -62.17 61.19 -153.46
CA ARG A 385 -62.24 62.64 -153.70
C ARG A 385 -61.27 63.08 -154.80
N GLU A 386 -60.06 62.55 -154.83
CA GLU A 386 -59.02 62.85 -155.82
C GLU A 386 -59.35 62.24 -157.19
N GLU A 387 -60.02 61.08 -157.22
CA GLU A 387 -60.56 60.42 -158.42
C GLU A 387 -61.78 61.19 -158.99
N ILE A 388 -62.68 61.67 -158.13
CA ILE A 388 -63.71 62.65 -158.52
C ILE A 388 -63.07 63.92 -159.07
N GLU A 389 -61.99 64.41 -158.47
CA GLU A 389 -61.27 65.62 -158.93
C GLU A 389 -60.46 65.39 -160.23
N GLN A 390 -60.29 64.15 -160.68
CA GLN A 390 -59.82 63.82 -162.03
C GLN A 390 -60.98 63.73 -163.02
N LEU A 391 -62.07 63.04 -162.67
CA LEU A 391 -63.27 62.93 -163.52
C LEU A 391 -63.98 64.28 -163.78
N VAL A 392 -63.84 65.25 -162.88
CA VAL A 392 -64.32 66.63 -163.07
C VAL A 392 -63.48 67.43 -164.08
N LYS A 393 -62.28 66.98 -164.46
CA LYS A 393 -61.37 67.69 -165.39
C LYS A 393 -61.55 67.32 -166.87
N GLU A 394 -62.35 66.30 -167.20
CA GLU A 394 -62.59 65.88 -168.59
C GLU A 394 -63.89 66.43 -169.24
N ASN A 395 -64.63 67.31 -168.56
CA ASN A 395 -65.84 67.94 -169.13
C ASN A 395 -65.79 69.48 -169.13
N GLU A 396 -66.41 70.04 -170.18
CA GLU A 396 -66.29 71.40 -170.72
C GLU A 396 -66.88 72.55 -169.83
N PRO A 397 -66.73 73.84 -170.21
CA PRO A 397 -66.21 74.84 -169.27
C PRO A 397 -67.24 75.93 -168.86
N GLN A 398 -66.72 77.13 -168.52
CA GLN A 398 -67.40 78.34 -168.03
C GLN A 398 -67.71 78.35 -166.51
N LYS A 399 -66.83 79.00 -165.74
CA LYS A 399 -67.13 80.34 -165.17
C LYS A 399 -65.99 80.92 -164.33
N ASP A 400 -65.63 82.14 -164.69
CA ASP A 400 -65.57 83.35 -163.87
C ASP A 400 -65.01 83.30 -162.44
N GLU A 401 -64.09 84.23 -162.23
CA GLU A 401 -63.68 84.88 -160.99
C GLU A 401 -64.66 84.79 -159.80
N LEU A 402 -64.14 84.48 -158.61
CA LEU A 402 -64.36 85.40 -157.48
C LEU A 402 -63.24 85.35 -156.43
N ASN A 403 -62.99 86.52 -155.85
CA ASN A 403 -62.05 86.79 -154.76
C ASN A 403 -62.86 87.13 -153.47
N PRO A 404 -62.41 87.89 -152.46
CA PRO A 404 -62.07 87.37 -151.13
C PRO A 404 -62.89 87.92 -149.92
N LYS A 405 -62.40 87.60 -148.70
CA LYS A 405 -62.50 88.33 -147.39
C LYS A 405 -63.71 88.09 -146.45
N TYR A 406 -63.36 87.73 -145.20
CA TYR A 406 -63.59 88.45 -143.91
C TYR A 406 -62.61 87.82 -142.89
N ILE A 407 -61.84 88.45 -141.97
CA ILE A 407 -61.72 89.80 -141.36
C ILE A 407 -62.67 90.04 -140.14
N ILE A 408 -62.16 90.76 -139.12
CA ILE A 408 -62.83 91.30 -137.90
C ILE A 408 -63.05 90.28 -136.76
N CYS A 409 -62.91 90.59 -135.46
CA CYS A 409 -62.04 91.49 -134.64
C CYS A 409 -62.41 91.24 -133.15
N GLY A 410 -61.60 91.64 -132.16
CA GLY A 410 -62.03 91.58 -130.74
C GLY A 410 -60.94 91.74 -129.68
N GLU A 411 -60.34 92.92 -129.55
CA GLU A 411 -59.30 93.18 -128.55
C GLU A 411 -59.83 93.67 -127.18
N VAL A 412 -59.22 93.15 -126.11
CA VAL A 412 -58.77 93.86 -124.89
C VAL A 412 -59.73 94.80 -124.15
N THR A 413 -60.08 94.43 -122.90
CA THR A 413 -59.87 95.19 -121.64
C THR A 413 -60.31 94.30 -120.45
N LYS A 414 -59.56 94.12 -119.33
CA LYS A 414 -59.21 95.05 -118.23
C LYS A 414 -60.46 95.61 -117.53
N LEU A 415 -60.65 95.55 -116.20
CA LEU A 415 -59.79 95.13 -115.07
C LEU A 415 -60.70 94.79 -113.85
N ARG A 416 -60.31 93.82 -113.02
CA ARG A 416 -60.01 93.92 -111.56
C ARG A 416 -59.56 92.51 -111.08
N GLU A 417 -58.52 92.33 -110.26
CA GLU A 417 -58.18 92.92 -108.94
C GLU A 417 -58.99 92.26 -107.82
N GLU A 418 -58.29 91.80 -106.77
CA GLU A 418 -58.73 90.83 -105.76
C GLU A 418 -58.94 89.37 -106.31
N ILE A 419 -58.54 88.29 -105.62
CA ILE A 419 -57.79 88.21 -104.35
C ILE A 419 -56.81 87.02 -104.31
N GLU A 420 -56.00 87.04 -103.26
CA GLU A 420 -55.09 86.01 -102.74
C GLU A 420 -55.50 84.53 -102.86
N GLN A 421 -54.47 83.67 -102.73
CA GLN A 421 -54.53 82.21 -102.50
C GLN A 421 -55.02 81.37 -103.71
N LEU A 422 -54.40 80.24 -104.07
CA LEU A 422 -53.50 79.37 -103.30
C LEU A 422 -52.17 79.07 -104.00
N LYS A 423 -51.06 79.23 -103.27
CA LYS A 423 -49.85 78.42 -103.49
C LYS A 423 -50.07 77.04 -102.86
N LYS A 424 -50.36 76.02 -103.65
CA LYS A 424 -50.34 74.61 -103.23
C LYS A 424 -50.03 73.71 -104.43
N GLU A 425 -49.18 72.70 -104.23
CA GLU A 425 -48.99 71.53 -105.12
C GLU A 425 -48.32 71.85 -106.49
N ASN A 426 -47.50 71.00 -107.17
CA ASN A 426 -46.81 69.71 -106.92
C ASN A 426 -45.56 69.62 -107.87
N ARG A 427 -44.51 68.79 -107.72
CA ARG A 427 -43.84 68.03 -106.63
C ARG A 427 -42.47 67.53 -107.20
N ALA A 428 -41.30 67.98 -106.70
CA ALA A 428 -40.02 67.31 -107.01
C ALA A 428 -38.89 67.57 -105.98
N GLN A 429 -38.48 66.49 -105.30
CA GLN A 429 -37.11 66.05 -104.96
C GLN A 429 -36.00 67.15 -104.87
N LYS A 430 -35.21 67.33 -103.79
CA LYS A 430 -34.71 66.40 -102.74
C LYS A 430 -33.84 67.17 -101.69
N ASP A 431 -33.20 66.65 -100.62
CA ASP A 431 -33.03 65.30 -99.98
C ASP A 431 -33.30 65.37 -98.43
N GLU A 432 -32.28 65.29 -97.56
CA GLU A 432 -32.31 65.00 -96.08
C GLU A 432 -31.25 65.85 -95.27
N PRO A 433 -31.08 65.72 -93.92
CA PRO A 433 -32.07 65.73 -92.82
C PRO A 433 -31.68 66.55 -91.54
N ASP A 434 -32.62 66.61 -90.59
CA ASP A 434 -32.54 66.66 -89.11
C ASP A 434 -31.41 67.32 -88.30
N LYS A 435 -31.86 68.17 -87.35
CA LYS A 435 -31.23 68.39 -86.01
C LYS A 435 -32.28 68.73 -84.93
N LYS A 436 -32.72 67.77 -84.11
CA LYS A 436 -33.33 68.07 -82.78
C LYS A 436 -33.49 66.95 -81.72
N GLY A 437 -33.16 65.68 -81.97
CA GLY A 437 -33.36 64.61 -80.96
C GLY A 437 -32.29 64.47 -79.86
N ILE A 438 -31.03 64.82 -80.16
CA ILE A 438 -29.83 64.28 -79.47
C ILE A 438 -29.70 64.64 -77.97
N ASN A 439 -30.37 65.69 -77.47
CA ASN A 439 -30.09 66.23 -76.14
C ASN A 439 -30.83 65.54 -74.97
N CYS A 440 -31.73 64.60 -75.23
CA CYS A 440 -32.45 63.85 -74.18
C CYS A 440 -31.80 62.49 -73.90
N GLU A 441 -31.47 61.72 -74.94
CA GLU A 441 -30.86 60.38 -74.82
C GLU A 441 -29.45 60.42 -74.22
N VAL A 442 -28.70 61.50 -74.46
CA VAL A 442 -27.39 61.74 -73.84
C VAL A 442 -27.49 61.99 -72.32
N MET A 443 -28.69 62.32 -71.80
CA MET A 443 -28.91 62.51 -70.36
C MET A 443 -29.24 61.19 -69.66
N THR A 444 -30.15 60.38 -70.22
CA THR A 444 -30.49 59.05 -69.67
C THR A 444 -29.28 58.11 -69.67
N LEU A 445 -28.54 58.05 -70.79
CA LEU A 445 -27.32 57.24 -70.90
C LEU A 445 -26.22 57.67 -69.91
N ARG A 446 -26.18 58.95 -69.48
CA ARG A 446 -25.26 59.40 -68.41
C ARG A 446 -25.64 58.84 -67.05
N GLU A 447 -26.92 58.83 -66.72
CA GLU A 447 -27.43 58.34 -65.44
C GLU A 447 -27.26 56.82 -65.33
N GLU A 448 -27.56 56.08 -66.41
CA GLU A 448 -27.31 54.64 -66.50
C GLU A 448 -25.83 54.26 -66.34
N ILE A 449 -24.91 55.00 -66.98
CA ILE A 449 -23.45 54.80 -66.84
C ILE A 449 -22.98 55.11 -65.41
N GLU A 450 -23.55 56.13 -64.76
CA GLU A 450 -23.21 56.49 -63.38
C GLU A 450 -23.74 55.46 -62.36
N VAL A 451 -24.90 54.83 -62.63
CA VAL A 451 -25.41 53.68 -61.86
C VAL A 451 -24.50 52.46 -62.03
N HIS A 452 -24.16 52.08 -63.27
CA HIS A 452 -23.25 50.95 -63.53
C HIS A 452 -21.87 51.15 -62.89
N ARG A 453 -21.34 52.38 -62.88
CA ARG A 453 -20.09 52.72 -62.18
C ARG A 453 -20.18 52.52 -60.67
N LYS A 454 -21.34 52.78 -60.06
CA LYS A 454 -21.56 52.56 -58.62
C LYS A 454 -21.67 51.06 -58.31
N GLU A 455 -22.38 50.29 -59.13
CA GLU A 455 -22.38 48.82 -59.00
C GLU A 455 -20.98 48.21 -59.10
N ILE A 456 -20.18 48.63 -60.08
CA ILE A 456 -18.83 48.10 -60.29
C ILE A 456 -17.92 48.39 -59.08
N ARG A 457 -18.08 49.54 -58.41
CA ARG A 457 -17.38 49.81 -57.14
C ARG A 457 -17.83 48.86 -56.04
N VAL A 458 -19.14 48.72 -55.81
CA VAL A 458 -19.68 47.81 -54.77
C VAL A 458 -19.24 46.36 -55.00
N LYS A 459 -19.22 45.90 -56.27
CA LYS A 459 -18.74 44.56 -56.67
C LYS A 459 -17.23 44.40 -56.45
N ASN A 460 -16.41 45.43 -56.68
CA ASN A 460 -14.99 45.42 -56.31
C ASN A 460 -14.78 45.43 -54.79
N ASP A 461 -15.54 46.22 -54.03
CA ASP A 461 -15.44 46.29 -52.57
C ASP A 461 -15.89 44.98 -51.91
N GLU A 462 -16.81 44.23 -52.53
CA GLU A 462 -17.08 42.83 -52.17
C GLU A 462 -15.90 41.90 -52.49
N LEU A 463 -15.30 42.01 -53.68
CA LEU A 463 -14.17 41.16 -54.09
C LEU A 463 -12.95 41.35 -53.17
N ILE A 464 -12.65 42.59 -52.75
CA ILE A 464 -11.60 42.89 -51.78
C ILE A 464 -11.91 42.23 -50.42
N ARG A 465 -13.15 42.31 -49.93
CA ARG A 465 -13.57 41.66 -48.68
C ARG A 465 -13.51 40.12 -48.78
N LYS A 466 -13.93 39.54 -49.91
CA LYS A 466 -13.82 38.10 -50.21
C LYS A 466 -12.35 37.65 -50.27
N GLY A 467 -11.45 38.50 -50.79
CA GLY A 467 -10.00 38.29 -50.77
C GLY A 467 -9.41 38.23 -49.35
N ASN A 468 -9.80 39.16 -48.47
CA ASN A 468 -9.31 39.18 -47.09
C ASN A 468 -9.74 37.92 -46.30
N ILE A 469 -11.00 37.49 -46.45
CA ILE A 469 -11.52 36.25 -45.83
C ILE A 469 -10.72 35.02 -46.28
N CYS A 470 -10.25 34.99 -47.53
CA CYS A 470 -9.39 33.91 -48.03
C CYS A 470 -8.05 33.82 -47.26
N GLY A 471 -7.49 34.96 -46.84
CA GLY A 471 -6.26 35.00 -46.04
C GLY A 471 -6.49 34.49 -44.60
N GLU A 472 -7.60 34.89 -43.96
CA GLU A 472 -7.97 34.42 -42.62
C GLU A 472 -8.22 32.90 -42.60
N VAL A 473 -8.92 32.37 -43.61
CA VAL A 473 -9.14 30.91 -43.77
C VAL A 473 -7.82 30.16 -43.99
N MET A 474 -6.85 30.74 -44.69
CA MET A 474 -5.52 30.14 -44.89
C MET A 474 -4.75 30.04 -43.57
N MET A 475 -4.71 31.13 -42.80
CA MET A 475 -4.07 31.16 -41.47
C MET A 475 -4.70 30.17 -40.49
N LEU A 476 -6.03 30.05 -40.48
CA LEU A 476 -6.76 29.07 -39.67
C LEU A 476 -6.47 27.63 -40.11
N GLY A 477 -6.31 27.38 -41.42
CA GLY A 477 -5.91 26.09 -41.94
C GLY A 477 -4.52 25.64 -41.47
N GLU A 478 -3.55 26.57 -41.45
CA GLU A 478 -2.20 26.30 -40.91
C GLU A 478 -2.24 26.06 -39.39
N GLU A 479 -3.03 26.82 -38.65
CA GLU A 479 -3.24 26.64 -37.20
C GLU A 479 -3.78 25.24 -36.88
N ILE A 480 -4.79 24.80 -37.62
CA ILE A 480 -5.44 23.48 -37.45
C ILE A 480 -4.46 22.33 -37.75
N GLU A 481 -3.59 22.44 -38.76
CA GLU A 481 -2.57 21.42 -39.04
C GLU A 481 -1.29 21.54 -38.20
N ARG A 482 -1.12 22.60 -37.40
CA ARG A 482 -0.20 22.59 -36.25
C ARG A 482 -0.80 21.79 -35.09
N LEU A 483 -1.98 22.17 -34.64
CA LEU A 483 -2.69 21.50 -33.53
C LEU A 483 -2.91 19.99 -33.79
N ARG A 484 -3.20 19.59 -35.03
CA ARG A 484 -3.30 18.16 -35.43
C ARG A 484 -1.98 17.38 -35.42
N LYS A 485 -0.82 18.04 -35.45
CA LYS A 485 0.48 17.37 -35.30
C LYS A 485 0.80 17.20 -33.82
N ASP A 486 0.56 18.24 -33.03
CA ASP A 486 0.78 18.22 -31.59
C ASP A 486 -0.12 17.18 -30.90
N ASP A 487 -1.42 17.13 -31.24
CA ASP A 487 -2.35 16.09 -30.78
C ASP A 487 -1.91 14.66 -31.15
N ARG A 488 -1.36 14.46 -32.35
CA ARG A 488 -0.81 13.15 -32.76
C ARG A 488 0.44 12.78 -31.96
N VAL A 489 1.35 13.71 -31.74
CA VAL A 489 2.57 13.48 -30.93
C VAL A 489 2.18 13.17 -29.49
N GLN A 490 1.28 13.95 -28.90
CA GLN A 490 0.84 13.77 -27.52
C GLN A 490 0.08 12.45 -27.32
N LYS A 491 -0.78 12.06 -28.27
CA LYS A 491 -1.41 10.71 -28.28
C LYS A 491 -0.39 9.58 -28.46
N GLY A 492 0.68 9.80 -29.22
CA GLY A 492 1.80 8.87 -29.34
C GLY A 492 2.52 8.64 -27.99
N THR A 493 2.89 9.73 -27.31
CA THR A 493 3.54 9.68 -25.98
C THR A 493 2.65 8.98 -24.94
N ILE A 494 1.39 9.41 -24.82
CA ILE A 494 0.42 8.81 -23.88
C ILE A 494 0.18 7.33 -24.21
N GLY A 495 0.14 6.96 -25.50
CA GLY A 495 0.03 5.57 -25.93
C GLY A 495 1.21 4.70 -25.47
N GLY A 496 2.44 5.24 -25.55
CA GLY A 496 3.65 4.58 -25.03
C GLY A 496 3.65 4.42 -23.50
N GLU A 497 3.29 5.47 -22.77
CA GLU A 497 3.16 5.43 -21.31
C GLU A 497 2.10 4.42 -20.85
N VAL A 498 0.92 4.42 -21.48
CA VAL A 498 -0.15 3.44 -21.22
C VAL A 498 0.31 2.01 -21.55
N MET A 499 1.15 1.81 -22.57
CA MET A 499 1.72 0.49 -22.88
C MET A 499 2.70 0.03 -21.78
N MET A 500 3.59 0.91 -21.31
CA MET A 500 4.50 0.58 -20.19
C MET A 500 3.74 0.30 -18.89
N LEU A 501 2.76 1.13 -18.53
CA LEU A 501 1.93 0.94 -17.34
C LEU A 501 1.12 -0.36 -17.40
N ARG A 502 0.64 -0.79 -18.57
CA ARG A 502 0.01 -2.11 -18.75
C ARG A 502 0.99 -3.25 -18.53
N GLN A 503 2.21 -3.14 -19.06
CA GLN A 503 3.25 -4.15 -18.88
C GLN A 503 3.66 -4.28 -17.41
N GLU A 504 3.86 -3.14 -16.72
CA GLU A 504 4.20 -3.13 -15.29
C GLU A 504 3.08 -3.72 -14.43
N ASN A 505 1.82 -3.33 -14.68
CA ASN A 505 0.66 -3.91 -14.00
C ASN A 505 0.56 -5.44 -14.20
N SER A 506 0.96 -5.96 -15.37
CA SER A 506 1.01 -7.41 -15.59
C SER A 506 2.07 -8.07 -14.70
N VAL A 507 3.29 -7.52 -14.67
CA VAL A 507 4.40 -8.05 -13.84
C VAL A 507 4.06 -7.98 -12.35
N GLN A 508 3.49 -6.87 -11.87
CA GLN A 508 3.04 -6.74 -10.49
C GLN A 508 1.94 -7.76 -10.15
N LYS A 509 0.97 -7.97 -11.04
CA LYS A 509 -0.11 -8.96 -10.88
C LYS A 509 0.40 -10.40 -10.82
N ASP A 510 1.43 -10.74 -11.60
CA ASP A 510 2.04 -12.07 -11.56
C ASP A 510 2.92 -12.27 -10.33
N HIS A 511 3.61 -11.23 -9.85
CA HIS A 511 4.31 -11.28 -8.57
C HIS A 511 3.37 -11.48 -7.37
N LEU A 512 2.18 -10.86 -7.40
CA LEU A 512 1.14 -11.09 -6.38
C LEU A 512 0.67 -12.56 -6.35
N LYS A 513 0.40 -13.17 -7.52
CA LYS A 513 0.06 -14.61 -7.61
C LYS A 513 1.16 -15.48 -6.99
N GLN A 514 2.43 -15.20 -7.29
CA GLN A 514 3.57 -15.93 -6.73
C GLN A 514 3.61 -15.79 -5.19
N LYS A 515 3.43 -14.58 -4.67
CA LYS A 515 3.41 -14.30 -3.23
C LYS A 515 2.23 -14.96 -2.51
N ASP A 516 1.06 -15.08 -3.15
CA ASP A 516 -0.07 -15.80 -2.57
C ASP A 516 0.14 -17.32 -2.60
N GLN A 517 0.77 -17.86 -3.64
CA GLN A 517 1.18 -19.28 -3.66
C GLN A 517 2.23 -19.60 -2.58
N GLU A 518 3.19 -18.71 -2.32
CA GLU A 518 4.13 -18.82 -1.20
C GLU A 518 3.40 -18.84 0.16
N LYS A 519 2.42 -17.94 0.38
CA LYS A 519 1.61 -17.93 1.61
C LYS A 519 0.84 -19.24 1.80
N ILE A 520 0.22 -19.76 0.74
CA ILE A 520 -0.54 -21.02 0.78
C ILE A 520 0.36 -22.19 1.20
N GLU A 521 1.57 -22.29 0.65
CA GLU A 521 2.53 -23.34 1.04
C GLU A 521 3.02 -23.15 2.50
N VAL A 522 3.29 -21.93 2.95
CA VAL A 522 3.65 -21.67 4.36
C VAL A 522 2.51 -22.06 5.30
N ILE A 523 1.26 -21.73 4.97
CA ILE A 523 0.07 -22.15 5.74
C ILE A 523 -0.06 -23.68 5.77
N ARG A 524 0.23 -24.37 4.66
CA ARG A 524 0.22 -25.84 4.58
C ARG A 524 1.28 -26.47 5.50
N GLN A 525 2.49 -25.93 5.50
CA GLN A 525 3.59 -26.38 6.36
C GLN A 525 3.31 -26.13 7.85
N LEU A 526 2.78 -24.94 8.20
CA LEU A 526 2.37 -24.63 9.57
C LEU A 526 1.23 -25.53 10.05
N SER A 527 0.26 -25.83 9.19
CA SER A 527 -0.84 -26.76 9.51
C SER A 527 -0.33 -28.17 9.82
N LEU A 528 0.61 -28.67 8.99
CA LEU A 528 1.25 -29.98 9.21
C LEU A 528 2.02 -30.03 10.54
N ALA A 529 2.78 -28.98 10.87
CA ALA A 529 3.50 -28.88 12.14
C ALA A 529 2.54 -28.83 13.35
N ILE A 530 1.43 -28.09 13.24
CA ILE A 530 0.38 -28.04 14.26
C ILE A 530 -0.26 -29.42 14.48
N ASP A 531 -0.53 -30.18 13.41
CA ASP A 531 -1.13 -31.51 13.54
C ASP A 531 -0.15 -32.57 14.09
N MET A 532 1.15 -32.46 13.81
CA MET A 532 2.19 -33.22 14.52
C MET A 532 2.19 -32.91 16.02
N LEU A 533 2.19 -31.63 16.40
CA LEU A 533 2.12 -31.20 17.80
C LEU A 533 0.82 -31.65 18.50
N LYS A 534 -0.33 -31.69 17.79
CA LYS A 534 -1.56 -32.30 18.32
C LYS A 534 -1.39 -33.79 18.59
N GLN A 535 -0.81 -34.56 17.66
CA GLN A 535 -0.54 -35.98 17.88
C GLN A 535 0.40 -36.23 19.07
N GLU A 536 1.45 -35.43 19.21
CA GLU A 536 2.38 -35.53 20.34
C GLU A 536 1.72 -35.17 21.67
N ASN A 537 0.87 -34.13 21.70
CA ASN A 537 0.04 -33.81 22.87
C ASN A 537 -0.92 -34.96 23.24
N VAL A 538 -1.53 -35.63 22.27
CA VAL A 538 -2.38 -36.81 22.51
C VAL A 538 -1.56 -37.98 23.06
N LYS A 539 -0.39 -38.27 22.47
CA LYS A 539 0.55 -39.29 22.99
C LYS A 539 0.96 -38.97 24.43
N MET A 540 1.39 -37.74 24.71
CA MET A 540 1.86 -37.31 26.03
C MET A 540 0.74 -37.35 27.07
N ARG A 541 -0.48 -36.93 26.74
CA ARG A 541 -1.67 -37.12 27.59
C ARG A 541 -1.95 -38.59 27.88
N SER A 542 -1.78 -39.48 26.90
CA SER A 542 -1.94 -40.93 27.10
C SER A 542 -0.85 -41.55 27.98
N PHE A 543 0.38 -41.03 27.93
CA PHE A 543 1.46 -41.42 28.85
C PHE A 543 1.17 -40.92 30.27
N ILE A 544 0.83 -39.63 30.44
CA ILE A 544 0.47 -39.06 31.74
C ILE A 544 -0.69 -39.83 32.37
N ALA A 545 -1.75 -40.16 31.61
CA ALA A 545 -2.88 -40.94 32.12
C ALA A 545 -2.44 -42.33 32.64
N LYS A 546 -1.65 -43.08 31.84
CA LYS A 546 -1.11 -44.39 32.23
C LYS A 546 -0.17 -44.30 33.44
N GLU A 547 0.62 -43.24 33.53
CA GLU A 547 1.58 -43.05 34.60
C GLU A 547 0.88 -42.63 35.90
N CYS A 548 -0.17 -41.82 35.83
CA CYS A 548 -1.07 -41.53 36.95
C CYS A 548 -1.77 -42.79 37.46
N THR A 549 -2.32 -43.65 36.59
CA THR A 549 -2.93 -44.92 37.02
C THR A 549 -1.93 -45.88 37.66
N ASN A 550 -0.66 -45.84 37.25
CA ASN A 550 0.39 -46.67 37.85
C ASN A 550 0.96 -46.08 39.16
N LYS A 551 0.93 -44.75 39.34
CA LYS A 551 1.51 -44.05 40.50
C LYS A 551 0.53 -43.72 41.63
N TRP A 552 -0.78 -43.71 41.39
CA TRP A 552 -1.77 -43.54 42.48
C TRP A 552 -1.64 -44.63 43.55
N ASN A 553 -1.20 -45.83 43.16
CA ASN A 553 -0.90 -46.95 44.05
C ASN A 553 0.27 -46.70 45.03
N ASN A 554 0.98 -45.56 44.99
CA ASN A 554 2.01 -45.24 45.97
C ASN A 554 2.20 -43.71 46.19
N PRO A 555 1.54 -43.10 47.18
CA PRO A 555 1.36 -41.64 47.27
C PRO A 555 2.66 -40.84 47.54
N PHE A 556 3.70 -41.46 48.11
CA PHE A 556 4.94 -40.78 48.47
C PHE A 556 5.84 -40.42 47.28
N GLY A 557 5.66 -41.06 46.12
CA GLY A 557 6.55 -40.85 44.96
C GLY A 557 6.45 -39.48 44.28
N PHE A 558 5.34 -38.76 44.47
CA PHE A 558 5.03 -37.56 43.67
C PHE A 558 5.87 -36.33 44.04
N LYS A 559 6.24 -36.17 45.31
CA LYS A 559 6.94 -34.98 45.83
C LYS A 559 8.36 -34.84 45.25
N ASN A 560 9.07 -35.95 45.08
CA ASN A 560 10.43 -35.97 44.54
C ASN A 560 10.49 -35.66 43.03
N PHE A 561 9.42 -35.97 42.29
CA PHE A 561 9.36 -35.71 40.85
C PHE A 561 9.19 -34.21 40.54
N MET A 562 8.31 -33.51 41.27
CA MET A 562 8.10 -32.07 41.09
C MET A 562 9.36 -31.25 41.43
N GLY A 563 10.07 -31.60 42.52
CA GLY A 563 11.34 -30.97 42.86
C GLY A 563 12.42 -31.18 41.78
N SER A 564 12.45 -32.36 41.15
CA SER A 564 13.43 -32.71 40.11
C SER A 564 13.22 -32.00 38.76
N LEU A 565 11.99 -31.57 38.47
CA LEU A 565 11.65 -30.78 37.28
C LEU A 565 11.84 -29.27 37.49
N SER A 566 11.46 -28.76 38.66
CA SER A 566 11.59 -27.33 39.00
C SER A 566 13.03 -26.82 38.88
N GLY A 567 14.00 -27.53 39.48
CA GLY A 567 15.40 -27.10 39.55
C GLY A 567 16.20 -27.16 38.24
N LYS A 568 15.57 -27.44 37.09
CA LYS A 568 16.25 -27.55 35.78
C LYS A 568 15.72 -26.63 34.69
N LEU A 569 14.55 -26.00 34.88
CA LEU A 569 13.94 -25.13 33.87
C LEU A 569 14.32 -23.64 34.00
N PHE A 570 14.90 -23.21 35.13
CA PHE A 570 15.12 -21.80 35.43
C PHE A 570 16.60 -21.34 35.51
N ASN A 571 17.58 -22.25 35.51
CA ASN A 571 19.02 -21.90 35.57
C ASN A 571 19.58 -21.40 34.21
N GLY A 572 18.80 -20.60 33.48
CA GLY A 572 19.10 -20.18 32.11
C GLY A 572 19.08 -18.67 31.84
N LEU A 573 18.53 -17.85 32.75
CA LEU A 573 18.56 -16.39 32.61
C LEU A 573 19.75 -15.82 33.39
N ALA A 574 20.77 -15.36 32.67
CA ALA A 574 21.81 -14.50 33.21
C ALA A 574 21.35 -13.04 33.12
N THR A 575 21.35 -12.33 34.24
CA THR A 575 20.90 -10.93 34.34
C THR A 575 21.85 -9.96 33.63
N ASN A 576 21.37 -9.26 32.60
CA ASN A 576 22.08 -8.11 32.04
C ASN A 576 21.83 -6.87 32.90
N GLN A 577 22.88 -6.28 33.49
CA GLN A 577 22.74 -5.03 34.23
C GLN A 577 22.53 -3.82 33.29
N PRO A 578 21.61 -2.88 33.60
CA PRO A 578 21.46 -1.65 32.85
C PRO A 578 22.55 -0.62 33.25
N SER A 579 23.32 -0.17 32.26
CA SER A 579 24.31 0.90 32.45
C SER A 579 23.62 2.27 32.49
N LEU A 580 23.34 2.79 33.68
CA LEU A 580 22.94 4.18 33.88
C LEU A 580 24.06 5.13 33.43
N VAL A 581 23.76 6.01 32.48
CA VAL A 581 24.57 7.18 32.13
C VAL A 581 23.71 8.41 32.42
N ALA A 582 24.24 9.31 33.25
CA ALA A 582 23.60 10.59 33.55
C ALA A 582 23.97 11.66 32.50
N LEU A 583 23.27 12.80 32.59
CA LEU A 583 23.44 14.03 31.77
C LEU A 583 24.90 14.44 31.55
#